data_AF-A0A3B8J609-F1
#
_entry.id   AF-A0A3B8J609-F1
#
_cell.length_a   1.000
_cell.length_b   1.000
_cell.length_c   1.000
_cell.angle_alpha   90.00
_cell.angle_beta   90.00
_cell.angle_gamma   90.00
#
_symmetry.space_group_name_H-M   'P 1'
#
loop_
_entity.id
_entity.type
_entity.pdbx_description
1 polymer ?
#
loop_
_entity_poly.entity_id
_entity_poly.type
_entity_poly.pdbx_seq_one_letter_code
_entity_poly.pdbx_strand_id
1 'polypeptide(L)'
;MDSTQYGRPSFLDSLRHCPLIYLPGGDQNRFMQRIAGTGIAEALHAAYTESSVIAGTSAGAAVMSQAMITGNEKHYPDYNATFRNLEADNIELGEGLGFLTTVIIDQHFVKRSRYNRLFSAVMEHPELLGIGIDESTAVLVQGQQAEVVGSSQVILFRGPAEFTTQGDLIGARGITVDVLLPGETFSLKIQ
;
A
#
# COMPACT_ATOMS: atom_id res chain seq x y z
N MET A 1 -12.48 5.52 -22.70
CA MET A 1 -12.65 6.68 -21.80
C MET A 1 -11.47 7.59 -22.00
N ASP A 2 -11.75 8.80 -22.46
CA ASP A 2 -10.80 9.83 -22.82
C ASP A 2 -10.09 10.37 -21.56
N SER A 3 -8.76 10.27 -21.51
CA SER A 3 -7.96 10.75 -20.37
C SER A 3 -7.91 12.28 -20.28
N THR A 4 -8.30 12.99 -21.33
CA THR A 4 -8.31 14.47 -21.38
C THR A 4 -9.31 15.11 -20.41
N GLN A 5 -10.30 14.35 -19.91
CA GLN A 5 -11.31 14.89 -18.99
C GLN A 5 -10.81 15.08 -17.56
N TYR A 6 -9.77 14.34 -17.14
CA TYR A 6 -9.28 14.26 -15.76
C TYR A 6 -8.27 15.36 -15.41
N GLY A 7 -7.45 15.80 -16.37
CA GLY A 7 -6.42 16.83 -16.14
C GLY A 7 -6.89 18.27 -16.36
N ARG A 8 -8.19 18.54 -16.29
CA ARG A 8 -8.72 19.90 -16.53
C ARG A 8 -8.25 20.84 -15.41
N PRO A 9 -7.73 22.05 -15.72
CA PRO A 9 -7.16 22.94 -14.71
C PRO A 9 -8.07 23.23 -13.51
N SER A 10 -9.38 23.45 -13.74
CA SER A 10 -10.34 23.71 -12.67
C SER A 10 -10.57 22.51 -11.75
N PHE A 11 -10.45 21.29 -12.27
CA PHE A 11 -10.57 20.08 -11.47
C PHE A 11 -9.31 19.88 -10.60
N LEU A 12 -8.13 20.08 -11.17
CA LEU A 12 -6.87 20.04 -10.41
C LEU A 12 -6.83 21.10 -9.31
N ASP A 13 -7.34 22.29 -9.60
CA ASP A 13 -7.48 23.38 -8.63
C ASP A 13 -8.42 23.00 -7.48
N SER A 14 -9.55 22.36 -7.79
CA SER A 14 -10.48 21.85 -6.77
C SER A 14 -9.85 20.76 -5.90
N LEU A 15 -9.01 19.88 -6.48
CA LEU A 15 -8.29 18.86 -5.72
C LEU A 15 -7.29 19.49 -4.74
N ARG A 16 -6.54 20.51 -5.16
CA ARG A 16 -5.52 21.17 -4.32
C ARG A 16 -6.09 21.79 -3.05
N HIS A 17 -7.28 22.38 -3.14
CA HIS A 17 -7.88 23.14 -2.04
C HIS A 17 -8.97 22.36 -1.27
N CYS A 18 -9.08 21.04 -1.46
CA CYS A 18 -10.08 20.24 -0.77
C CYS A 18 -9.57 19.82 0.62
N PRO A 19 -10.31 20.04 1.72
CA PRO A 19 -9.87 19.65 3.07
C PRO A 19 -9.69 18.14 3.28
N LEU A 20 -10.46 17.33 2.54
CA LEU A 20 -10.43 15.88 2.59
C LEU A 20 -10.57 15.32 1.19
N ILE A 21 -9.65 14.43 0.80
CA ILE A 21 -9.73 13.68 -0.45
C ILE A 21 -9.85 12.21 -0.10
N TYR A 22 -10.88 11.55 -0.63
CA TYR A 22 -11.15 10.14 -0.38
C TYR A 22 -10.97 9.32 -1.65
N LEU A 23 -10.02 8.40 -1.64
CA LEU A 23 -9.72 7.46 -2.71
C LEU A 23 -10.51 6.16 -2.48
N PRO A 24 -11.55 5.87 -3.28
CA PRO A 24 -12.36 4.68 -3.08
C PRO A 24 -11.61 3.39 -3.47
N GLY A 25 -12.23 2.25 -3.15
CA GLY A 25 -11.77 0.95 -3.62
C GLY A 25 -11.97 0.75 -5.13
N GLY A 26 -11.50 -0.38 -5.64
CA GLY A 26 -11.54 -0.72 -7.06
C GLY A 26 -10.29 -1.49 -7.44
N ASP A 27 -9.65 -1.05 -8.52
CA ASP A 27 -8.40 -1.61 -9.01
C ASP A 27 -7.32 -0.50 -8.97
N GLN A 28 -6.29 -0.73 -8.17
CA GLN A 28 -5.20 0.22 -7.96
C GLN A 28 -4.35 0.41 -9.23
N ASN A 29 -4.14 -0.64 -10.03
CA ASN A 29 -3.39 -0.55 -11.27
C ASN A 29 -4.14 0.32 -12.28
N ARG A 30 -5.46 0.08 -12.41
CA ARG A 30 -6.33 0.89 -13.27
C ARG A 30 -6.39 2.34 -12.81
N PHE A 31 -6.42 2.60 -11.50
CA PHE A 31 -6.38 3.96 -10.97
C PHE A 31 -5.07 4.66 -11.34
N MET A 32 -3.92 4.06 -11.05
CA MET A 32 -2.61 4.64 -11.37
C MET A 32 -2.46 4.89 -12.87
N GLN A 33 -2.88 3.95 -13.72
CA GLN A 33 -2.88 4.14 -15.17
C GLN A 33 -3.76 5.31 -15.63
N ARG A 34 -4.91 5.53 -15.00
CA ARG A 34 -5.86 6.59 -15.37
C ARG A 34 -5.36 7.98 -15.02
N ILE A 35 -4.62 8.12 -13.92
CA ILE A 35 -4.12 9.42 -13.46
C ILE A 35 -2.75 9.78 -14.04
N ALA A 36 -2.03 8.81 -14.61
CA ALA A 36 -0.71 9.03 -15.19
C ALA A 36 -0.72 10.17 -16.22
N GLY A 37 0.17 11.15 -16.04
CA GLY A 37 0.30 12.32 -16.92
C GLY A 37 -0.87 13.31 -16.88
N THR A 38 -1.83 13.16 -15.96
CA THR A 38 -2.99 14.06 -15.86
C THR A 38 -2.79 15.26 -14.94
N GLY A 39 -1.74 15.28 -14.11
CA GLY A 39 -1.55 16.29 -13.07
C GLY A 39 -2.27 15.98 -11.75
N ILE A 40 -3.03 14.88 -11.68
CA ILE A 40 -3.79 14.50 -10.48
C ILE A 40 -2.87 14.09 -9.34
N ALA A 41 -1.84 13.26 -9.58
CA ALA A 41 -0.93 12.82 -8.52
C ALA A 41 -0.24 14.03 -7.86
N GLU A 42 0.22 14.98 -8.67
CA GLU A 42 0.83 16.23 -8.25
C GLU A 42 -0.15 17.10 -7.47
N ALA A 43 -1.41 17.18 -7.91
CA ALA A 43 -2.46 17.91 -7.19
C ALA A 43 -2.79 17.27 -5.83
N LEU A 44 -2.79 15.94 -5.71
CA LEU A 44 -3.01 15.24 -4.44
C LEU A 44 -1.86 15.50 -3.46
N HIS A 45 -0.60 15.48 -3.93
CA HIS A 45 0.57 15.82 -3.13
C HIS A 45 0.58 17.28 -2.68
N ALA A 46 0.20 18.20 -3.58
CA ALA A 46 0.05 19.62 -3.24
C ALA A 46 -1.02 19.80 -2.15
N ALA A 47 -2.19 19.17 -2.29
CA ALA A 47 -3.25 19.21 -1.29
C ALA A 47 -2.75 18.70 0.07
N TYR A 48 -2.08 17.54 0.10
CA TYR A 48 -1.50 16.98 1.32
C TYR A 48 -0.51 17.94 1.99
N THR A 49 0.35 18.59 1.20
CA THR A 49 1.31 19.59 1.69
C THR A 49 0.61 20.85 2.24
N GLU A 50 -0.55 21.20 1.69
CA GLU A 50 -1.42 22.28 2.16
C GLU A 50 -2.36 21.86 3.31
N SER A 51 -2.06 20.76 4.00
CA SER A 51 -2.79 20.22 5.16
C SER A 51 -4.13 19.53 4.87
N SER A 52 -4.39 19.16 3.61
CA SER A 52 -5.51 18.28 3.29
C SER A 52 -5.29 16.88 3.82
N VAL A 53 -6.35 16.24 4.31
CA VAL A 53 -6.32 14.81 4.65
C VAL A 53 -6.53 13.98 3.39
N ILE A 54 -5.64 13.03 3.13
CA ILE A 54 -5.81 12.03 2.08
C ILE A 54 -6.17 10.70 2.72
N ALA A 55 -7.35 10.18 2.39
CA ALA A 55 -7.84 8.90 2.88
C ALA A 55 -8.06 7.94 1.72
N GLY A 56 -7.88 6.64 1.95
CA GLY A 56 -8.10 5.63 0.92
C GLY A 56 -8.52 4.29 1.50
N THR A 57 -9.40 3.59 0.79
CA THR A 57 -9.86 2.24 1.18
C THR A 57 -9.56 1.24 0.07
N SER A 58 -9.23 0.00 0.45
CA SER A 58 -8.91 -1.07 -0.49
C SER A 58 -7.82 -0.62 -1.49
N ALA A 59 -8.11 -0.56 -2.79
CA ALA A 59 -7.20 0.00 -3.79
C ALA A 59 -6.67 1.40 -3.42
N GLY A 60 -7.50 2.27 -2.85
CA GLY A 60 -7.10 3.59 -2.36
C GLY A 60 -6.07 3.54 -1.22
N ALA A 61 -6.05 2.47 -0.41
CA ALA A 61 -5.03 2.26 0.61
C ALA A 61 -3.73 1.74 -0.01
N ALA A 62 -3.81 0.84 -0.99
CA ALA A 62 -2.65 0.27 -1.67
C ALA A 62 -1.84 1.35 -2.41
N VAL A 63 -2.50 2.33 -3.03
CA VAL A 63 -1.81 3.42 -3.74
C VAL A 63 -1.11 4.41 -2.79
N MET A 64 -1.33 4.37 -1.47
CA MET A 64 -0.67 5.31 -0.55
C MET A 64 0.84 5.05 -0.45
N SER A 65 1.26 3.79 -0.56
CA SER A 65 2.68 3.44 -0.58
C SER A 65 3.31 3.69 -1.95
N GLN A 66 4.59 4.06 -1.97
CA GLN A 66 5.33 4.20 -3.24
C GLN A 66 5.50 2.84 -3.92
N ALA A 67 5.96 1.83 -3.15
CA ALA A 67 5.92 0.45 -3.58
C ALA A 67 4.50 -0.10 -3.37
N MET A 68 3.80 -0.39 -4.46
CA MET A 68 2.39 -0.81 -4.45
C MET A 68 2.26 -2.25 -4.92
N ILE A 69 1.58 -3.10 -4.14
CA ILE A 69 1.26 -4.47 -4.56
C ILE A 69 0.20 -4.44 -5.68
N THR A 70 0.53 -4.95 -6.87
CA THR A 70 -0.41 -4.98 -8.01
C THR A 70 -1.51 -6.03 -7.82
N GLY A 71 -1.20 -7.07 -7.03
CA GLY A 71 -2.07 -8.22 -6.80
C GLY A 71 -1.80 -9.40 -7.72
N ASN A 72 -0.86 -9.27 -8.65
CA ASN A 72 -0.44 -10.32 -9.56
C ASN A 72 0.78 -11.08 -9.03
N GLU A 73 0.93 -12.31 -9.52
CA GLU A 73 2.10 -13.16 -9.37
C GLU A 73 2.80 -13.24 -10.73
N LYS A 74 4.12 -13.10 -10.77
CA LYS A 74 4.92 -13.22 -12.00
C LYS A 74 4.95 -14.65 -12.53
N HIS A 75 5.00 -15.64 -11.63
CA HIS A 75 5.07 -17.06 -11.99
C HIS A 75 3.69 -17.67 -12.26
N TYR A 76 2.62 -17.06 -11.74
CA TYR A 76 1.25 -17.60 -11.80
C TYR A 76 0.29 -16.60 -12.43
N PRO A 77 -0.17 -16.84 -13.67
CA PRO A 77 -1.02 -15.88 -14.39
C PRO A 77 -2.47 -15.83 -13.87
N ASP A 78 -2.90 -16.87 -13.14
CA ASP A 78 -4.26 -16.93 -12.59
C ASP A 78 -4.36 -16.16 -11.28
N TYR A 79 -5.36 -15.28 -11.18
CA TYR A 79 -5.61 -14.52 -9.96
C TYR A 79 -5.95 -15.42 -8.77
N ASN A 80 -5.22 -15.24 -7.67
CA ASN A 80 -5.59 -15.75 -6.35
C ASN A 80 -5.64 -14.61 -5.34
N ALA A 81 -6.50 -14.74 -4.32
CA ALA A 81 -6.63 -13.71 -3.29
C ALA A 81 -5.35 -13.54 -2.45
N THR A 82 -4.55 -14.61 -2.35
CA THR A 82 -3.25 -14.72 -1.68
C THR A 82 -2.34 -15.66 -2.47
N PHE A 83 -1.02 -15.55 -2.28
CA PHE A 83 -0.04 -16.39 -2.98
C PHE A 83 -0.03 -17.79 -2.42
N ARG A 84 0.10 -18.80 -3.29
CA ARG A 84 0.09 -20.21 -2.87
C ARG A 84 1.39 -20.63 -2.21
N ASN A 85 2.51 -20.10 -2.71
CA ASN A 85 3.85 -20.38 -2.23
C ASN A 85 4.59 -19.08 -1.92
N LEU A 86 5.64 -19.19 -1.11
CA LEU A 86 6.63 -18.14 -0.97
C LEU A 86 7.74 -18.42 -1.98
N GLU A 87 7.73 -17.64 -3.05
CA GLU A 87 8.70 -17.75 -4.13
C GLU A 87 9.43 -16.43 -4.33
N ALA A 88 10.73 -16.49 -4.61
CA ALA A 88 11.54 -15.34 -4.96
C ALA A 88 11.20 -14.87 -6.38
N ASP A 89 11.30 -13.55 -6.61
CA ASP A 89 10.95 -12.88 -7.86
C ASP A 89 9.53 -13.20 -8.36
N ASN A 90 8.60 -13.54 -7.45
CA ASN A 90 7.21 -13.85 -7.80
C ASN A 90 6.27 -12.66 -7.56
N ILE A 91 6.56 -11.78 -6.60
CA ILE A 91 5.69 -10.62 -6.36
C ILE A 91 5.85 -9.57 -7.47
N GLU A 92 4.72 -9.07 -7.97
CA GLU A 92 4.69 -7.91 -8.85
C GLU A 92 4.34 -6.64 -8.05
N LEU A 93 5.24 -5.66 -8.12
CA LEU A 93 5.07 -4.33 -7.55
C LEU A 93 4.95 -3.29 -8.66
N GLY A 94 4.09 -2.30 -8.43
CA GLY A 94 3.97 -1.09 -9.23
C GLY A 94 4.31 0.15 -8.41
N GLU A 95 4.31 1.30 -9.07
CA GLU A 95 4.47 2.60 -8.43
C GLU A 95 3.10 3.15 -8.01
N GLY A 96 2.92 3.41 -6.71
CA GLY A 96 1.76 4.08 -6.14
C GLY A 96 1.93 5.60 -6.11
N LEU A 97 1.07 6.28 -5.34
CA LEU A 97 1.14 7.74 -5.14
C LEU A 97 2.33 8.15 -4.29
N GLY A 98 2.87 7.28 -3.43
CA GLY A 98 4.10 7.58 -2.69
C GLY A 98 3.94 8.62 -1.58
N PHE A 99 2.79 8.66 -0.92
CA PHE A 99 2.65 9.41 0.35
C PHE A 99 3.49 8.78 1.47
N LEU A 100 3.69 7.46 1.39
CA LEU A 100 4.53 6.70 2.31
C LEU A 100 5.57 5.93 1.49
N THR A 101 6.84 6.32 1.60
CA THR A 101 7.93 5.79 0.76
C THR A 101 8.66 4.59 1.38
N THR A 102 8.52 4.38 2.69
CA THR A 102 9.23 3.35 3.48
C THR A 102 8.35 2.19 3.92
N VAL A 103 7.14 2.10 3.35
CA VAL A 103 6.15 1.08 3.70
C VAL A 103 5.59 0.43 2.45
N ILE A 104 5.04 -0.76 2.61
CA ILE A 104 4.24 -1.44 1.60
C ILE A 104 2.91 -1.89 2.22
N ILE A 105 1.81 -1.50 1.60
CA ILE A 105 0.47 -1.69 2.17
C ILE A 105 -0.28 -2.83 1.50
N ASP A 106 -0.85 -3.68 2.33
CA ASP A 106 -1.85 -4.68 1.95
C ASP A 106 -3.17 -4.41 2.71
N GLN A 107 -4.29 -4.76 2.09
CA GLN A 107 -5.65 -4.37 2.46
C GLN A 107 -6.58 -5.57 2.35
N HIS A 108 -7.69 -5.59 3.10
CA HIS A 108 -8.49 -6.81 3.35
C HIS A 108 -7.61 -7.97 3.87
N PHE A 109 -6.59 -7.63 4.65
CA PHE A 109 -5.42 -8.48 4.82
C PHE A 109 -5.74 -9.82 5.50
N VAL A 110 -6.31 -9.76 6.70
CA VAL A 110 -6.71 -10.97 7.45
C VAL A 110 -7.89 -11.64 6.77
N LYS A 111 -8.91 -10.86 6.38
CA LYS A 111 -10.11 -11.38 5.70
C LYS A 111 -9.80 -12.27 4.50
N ARG A 112 -8.78 -11.93 3.72
CA ARG A 112 -8.40 -12.65 2.48
C ARG A 112 -7.14 -13.51 2.64
N SER A 113 -6.66 -13.69 3.87
CA SER A 113 -5.46 -14.47 4.18
C SER A 113 -4.23 -14.06 3.37
N ARG A 114 -4.04 -12.76 3.16
CA ARG A 114 -3.00 -12.18 2.28
C ARG A 114 -1.57 -12.25 2.83
N TYR A 115 -1.35 -13.07 3.85
CA TYR A 115 -0.07 -13.23 4.53
C TYR A 115 1.08 -13.53 3.57
N ASN A 116 0.96 -14.54 2.71
CA ASN A 116 2.03 -14.93 1.80
C ASN A 116 2.41 -13.79 0.86
N ARG A 117 1.43 -13.01 0.42
CA ARG A 117 1.64 -11.84 -0.44
C ARG A 117 2.50 -10.78 0.25
N LEU A 118 2.16 -10.41 1.48
CA LEU A 118 2.92 -9.41 2.21
C LEU A 118 4.26 -9.94 2.72
N PHE A 119 4.36 -11.23 3.06
CA PHE A 119 5.62 -11.91 3.37
C PHE A 119 6.59 -11.85 2.19
N SER A 120 6.15 -12.25 0.99
CA SER A 120 6.97 -12.15 -0.23
C SER A 120 7.47 -10.72 -0.43
N ALA A 121 6.57 -9.74 -0.30
CA ALA A 121 6.93 -8.32 -0.42
C ALA A 121 8.06 -7.91 0.54
N VAL A 122 7.93 -8.17 1.84
CA VAL A 122 8.93 -7.71 2.83
C VAL A 122 10.21 -8.55 2.86
N MET A 123 10.18 -9.79 2.37
CA MET A 123 11.39 -10.60 2.27
C MET A 123 12.27 -10.11 1.13
N GLU A 124 11.66 -9.77 -0.01
CA GLU A 124 12.36 -9.26 -1.18
C GLU A 124 12.69 -7.75 -1.05
N HIS A 125 11.95 -7.03 -0.21
CA HIS A 125 12.15 -5.61 0.11
C HIS A 125 12.24 -5.38 1.63
N PRO A 126 13.31 -5.86 2.29
CA PRO A 126 13.45 -5.82 3.75
C PRO A 126 13.57 -4.41 4.34
N GLU A 127 13.88 -3.41 3.52
CA GLU A 127 13.88 -2.00 3.88
C GLU A 127 12.47 -1.44 4.14
N LEU A 128 11.43 -2.07 3.59
CA LEU A 128 10.04 -1.63 3.72
C LEU A 128 9.36 -2.24 4.95
N LEU A 129 8.59 -1.42 5.67
CA LEU A 129 7.63 -1.92 6.65
C LEU A 129 6.38 -2.42 5.94
N GLY A 130 6.10 -3.72 6.03
CA GLY A 130 4.84 -4.28 5.55
C GLY A 130 3.70 -3.95 6.50
N ILE A 131 2.60 -3.39 5.99
CA ILE A 131 1.42 -3.03 6.77
C ILE A 131 0.20 -3.74 6.17
N GLY A 132 -0.26 -4.79 6.83
CA GLY A 132 -1.47 -5.53 6.48
C GLY A 132 -2.69 -5.01 7.25
N ILE A 133 -3.56 -4.26 6.56
CA ILE A 133 -4.76 -3.64 7.14
C ILE A 133 -5.98 -4.53 6.89
N ASP A 134 -6.67 -4.94 7.94
CA ASP A 134 -7.89 -5.74 7.81
C ASP A 134 -9.14 -4.88 7.49
N GLU A 135 -10.25 -5.53 7.16
CA GLU A 135 -11.51 -4.85 6.87
C GLU A 135 -12.00 -3.99 8.05
N SER A 136 -12.71 -2.90 7.72
CA SER A 136 -13.24 -1.95 8.71
C SER A 136 -12.18 -1.37 9.67
N THR A 137 -10.93 -1.29 9.22
CA THR A 137 -9.77 -0.83 9.97
C THR A 137 -8.93 0.09 9.10
N ALA A 138 -8.27 1.07 9.71
CA ALA A 138 -7.38 1.99 9.04
C ALA A 138 -6.14 2.25 9.90
N VAL A 139 -5.09 2.75 9.24
CA VAL A 139 -3.92 3.33 9.87
C VAL A 139 -3.99 4.84 9.67
N LEU A 140 -4.21 5.58 10.74
CA LEU A 140 -4.18 7.04 10.72
C LEU A 140 -2.73 7.49 10.88
N VAL A 141 -2.20 8.21 9.90
CA VAL A 141 -0.82 8.70 9.92
C VAL A 141 -0.79 10.20 10.18
N GLN A 142 0.00 10.62 11.15
CA GLN A 142 0.25 12.01 11.50
C GLN A 142 1.75 12.23 11.72
N GLY A 143 2.41 12.87 10.75
CA GLY A 143 3.87 12.93 10.73
C GLY A 143 4.47 11.53 10.74
N GLN A 144 5.40 11.26 11.64
CA GLN A 144 6.06 9.96 11.76
C GLN A 144 5.31 8.93 12.62
N GLN A 145 4.13 9.28 13.13
CA GLN A 145 3.34 8.39 13.99
C GLN A 145 2.12 7.86 13.26
N ALA A 146 1.82 6.60 13.55
CA ALA A 146 0.68 5.88 13.02
C ALA A 146 -0.15 5.30 14.15
N GLU A 147 -1.47 5.39 14.06
CA GLU A 147 -2.43 4.81 15.01
C GLU A 147 -3.37 3.85 14.28
N VAL A 148 -3.63 2.69 14.87
CA VAL A 148 -4.64 1.76 14.38
C VAL A 148 -6.01 2.23 14.84
N VAL A 149 -6.91 2.46 13.89
CA VAL A 149 -8.30 2.87 14.18
C VAL A 149 -9.29 1.97 13.46
N GLY A 150 -10.49 1.83 14.02
CA GLY A 150 -11.55 1.00 13.45
C GLY A 150 -11.88 -0.22 14.31
N SER A 151 -12.22 -1.34 13.66
CA SER A 151 -12.88 -2.48 14.32
C SER A 151 -12.09 -3.79 14.30
N SER A 152 -10.99 -3.87 13.55
CA SER A 152 -10.14 -5.07 13.46
C SER A 152 -8.67 -4.69 13.65
N GLN A 153 -7.79 -5.58 13.23
CA GLN A 153 -6.35 -5.52 13.49
C GLN A 153 -5.54 -5.02 12.29
N VAL A 154 -4.37 -4.48 12.59
CA VAL A 154 -3.30 -4.20 11.63
C VAL A 154 -2.12 -5.10 11.96
N ILE A 155 -1.56 -5.74 10.95
CA ILE A 155 -0.41 -6.63 11.12
C ILE A 155 0.80 -5.98 10.47
N LEU A 156 1.84 -5.77 11.26
CA LEU A 156 3.12 -5.23 10.80
C LEU A 156 4.10 -6.36 10.53
N PHE A 157 4.78 -6.26 9.40
CA PHE A 157 5.86 -7.17 9.01
C PHE A 157 7.15 -6.40 8.84
N ARG A 158 8.20 -6.82 9.54
CA ARG A 158 9.56 -6.32 9.32
C ARG A 158 10.38 -7.42 8.68
N GLY A 159 10.92 -7.12 7.49
CA GLY A 159 11.71 -8.05 6.71
C GLY A 159 12.95 -8.56 7.45
N PRO A 160 13.52 -9.68 7.00
CA PRO A 160 14.72 -10.25 7.58
C PRO A 160 15.93 -9.36 7.26
N ALA A 161 17.05 -9.55 7.98
CA ALA A 161 18.32 -8.92 7.58
C ALA A 161 18.84 -9.50 6.25
N GLU A 162 18.63 -10.79 6.03
CA GLU A 162 19.04 -11.52 4.82
C GLU A 162 17.99 -12.60 4.52
N PHE A 163 17.83 -12.92 3.23
CA PHE A 163 17.07 -14.08 2.77
C PHE A 163 17.93 -14.95 1.86
N THR A 164 17.50 -16.18 1.65
CA THR A 164 18.15 -17.20 0.81
C THR A 164 17.16 -17.74 -0.20
N THR A 165 17.66 -18.29 -1.30
CA THR A 165 16.83 -18.94 -2.31
C THR A 165 17.34 -20.35 -2.61
N GLN A 166 16.41 -21.26 -2.90
CA GLN A 166 16.71 -22.61 -3.39
C GLN A 166 15.74 -22.95 -4.54
N GLY A 167 16.21 -22.80 -5.78
CA GLY A 167 15.28 -22.70 -6.91
C GLY A 167 14.42 -21.46 -6.72
N ASP A 168 13.10 -21.60 -6.94
CA ASP A 168 12.16 -20.50 -6.76
C ASP A 168 11.78 -20.28 -5.29
N LEU A 169 12.07 -21.23 -4.39
CA LEU A 169 11.70 -21.13 -2.98
C LEU A 169 12.52 -20.05 -2.28
N ILE A 170 11.85 -19.23 -1.47
CA ILE A 170 12.48 -18.24 -0.60
C ILE A 170 12.52 -18.74 0.85
N GLY A 171 13.67 -18.59 1.50
CA GLY A 171 13.89 -18.89 2.91
C GLY A 171 14.44 -17.70 3.65
N ALA A 172 13.85 -17.35 4.80
CA ALA A 172 14.25 -16.21 5.61
C ALA A 172 14.21 -16.54 7.11
N ARG A 173 14.96 -15.79 7.91
CA ARG A 173 14.98 -15.89 9.38
C ARG A 173 14.90 -14.51 10.00
N GLY A 174 14.33 -14.43 11.21
CA GLY A 174 14.27 -13.18 11.97
C GLY A 174 13.22 -12.19 11.46
N ILE A 175 12.22 -12.64 10.69
CA ILE A 175 11.05 -11.81 10.36
C ILE A 175 10.28 -11.54 11.65
N THR A 176 10.00 -10.27 11.92
CA THR A 176 9.21 -9.86 13.08
C THR A 176 7.79 -9.53 12.63
N VAL A 177 6.81 -10.01 13.41
CA VAL A 177 5.39 -9.77 13.17
C VAL A 177 4.76 -9.19 14.42
N ASP A 178 4.21 -7.99 14.30
CA ASP A 178 3.41 -7.36 15.35
C ASP A 178 1.94 -7.37 14.91
N VAL A 179 1.03 -7.72 15.82
CA VAL A 179 -0.42 -7.65 15.59
C VAL A 179 -0.96 -6.56 16.51
N LEU A 180 -1.43 -5.48 15.91
CA LEU A 180 -1.89 -4.29 16.60
C LEU A 180 -3.42 -4.19 16.55
N LEU A 181 -4.01 -3.84 17.68
CA LEU A 181 -5.44 -3.61 17.88
C LEU A 181 -5.77 -2.12 17.83
N PRO A 182 -7.06 -1.74 17.69
CA PRO A 182 -7.48 -0.35 17.72
C PRO A 182 -6.97 0.41 18.95
N GLY A 183 -6.41 1.59 18.73
CA GLY A 183 -5.78 2.46 19.73
C GLY A 183 -4.28 2.23 19.94
N GLU A 184 -3.70 1.14 19.39
CA GLU A 184 -2.26 0.95 19.42
C GLU A 184 -1.55 1.80 18.36
N THR A 185 -0.34 2.25 18.69
CA THR A 185 0.45 3.17 17.86
C THR A 185 1.80 2.59 17.50
N PHE A 186 2.34 2.99 16.35
CA PHE A 186 3.68 2.63 15.91
C PHE A 186 4.32 3.77 15.11
N SER A 187 5.66 3.77 15.07
CA SER A 187 6.41 4.79 14.34
C SER A 187 6.74 4.34 12.92
N LEU A 188 6.58 5.27 11.98
CA LEU A 188 7.04 5.15 10.60
C LEU A 188 8.40 5.83 10.47
N LYS A 189 9.28 5.26 9.66
CA LYS A 189 10.49 5.95 9.22
C LYS A 189 10.08 6.84 8.06
N ILE A 190 10.28 8.14 8.11
CA ILE A 190 10.10 9.00 6.93
C ILE A 190 11.50 9.41 6.47
N GLN A 191 11.79 9.21 5.17
CA GLN A 191 12.99 9.75 4.54
C GLN A 191 12.72 11.15 3.99
#